data_AF-A0A353ZN69-F1
#
_entry.id   AF-A0A353ZN69-F1
#
_cell.length_a   1.000
_cell.length_b   1.000
_cell.length_c   1.000
_cell.angle_alpha   90.00
_cell.angle_beta   90.00
_cell.angle_gamma   90.00
#
_symmetry.space_group_name_H-M   'P 1'
#
loop_
_entity.id
_entity.type
_entity.pdbx_description
1 polymer ?
#
loop_
_entity_poly.entity_id
_entity_poly.type
_entity_poly.pdbx_seq_one_letter_code
_entity_poly.pdbx_strand_id
1 'polypeptide(L)'
;ASLERMGDLARHIAQLARLRFPSVVIPASMTETFNKMAEQDQLIADNLIVLLESRDLEVARDILKANTTIDDLHLSVFKAIASPDWAESPATTVDVALASRYFERFADHGVSVARKVTYLVTGEWQPQGF
;
A
#
# COMPACT_ATOMS: atom_id res chain seq x y z
N ALA A 1 11.56 12.87 1.12
CA ALA A 1 11.82 11.47 1.51
C ALA A 1 10.70 10.50 1.11
N SER A 2 9.41 10.84 1.19
CA SER A 2 8.32 9.86 0.97
C SER A 2 8.42 9.04 -0.33
N LEU A 3 8.75 9.64 -1.48
CA LEU A 3 8.92 8.90 -2.75
C LEU A 3 10.07 7.86 -2.70
N GLU A 4 11.19 8.18 -2.04
CA GLU A 4 12.29 7.24 -1.86
C GLU A 4 11.86 6.06 -0.97
N ARG A 5 11.07 6.34 0.07
CA ARG A 5 10.49 5.32 0.94
C ARG A 5 9.54 4.38 0.21
N MET A 6 8.77 4.88 -0.74
CA MET A 6 7.93 4.04 -1.62
C MET A 6 8.81 3.08 -2.43
N GLY A 7 9.88 3.58 -3.05
CA GLY A 7 10.85 2.73 -3.77
C GLY A 7 11.51 1.66 -2.89
N ASP A 8 11.86 2.02 -1.66
CA ASP A 8 12.41 1.08 -0.66
C ASP A 8 11.43 -0.04 -0.29
N LEU A 9 10.15 0.28 -0.15
CA LEU A 9 9.11 -0.70 0.17
C LEU A 9 8.83 -1.63 -1.02
N ALA A 10 8.80 -1.09 -2.25
CA ALA A 10 8.74 -1.90 -3.46
C ALA A 10 9.95 -2.87 -3.55
N ARG A 11 11.15 -2.40 -3.19
CA ARG A 11 12.34 -3.24 -3.08
C ARG A 11 12.19 -4.33 -2.01
N HIS A 12 11.61 -4.03 -0.85
CA HIS A 12 11.36 -5.05 0.18
C HIS A 12 10.36 -6.13 -0.29
N ILE A 13 9.31 -5.75 -1.02
CA ILE A 13 8.38 -6.71 -1.64
C ILE A 13 9.13 -7.62 -2.62
N ALA A 14 9.97 -7.06 -3.50
CA ALA A 14 10.77 -7.83 -4.45
C ALA A 14 11.78 -8.77 -3.74
N GLN A 15 12.43 -8.30 -2.67
CA GLN A 15 13.35 -9.12 -1.87
C GLN A 15 12.63 -10.28 -1.20
N LEU A 16 11.43 -10.06 -0.65
CA LEU A 16 10.62 -11.11 -0.04
C LEU A 16 10.21 -12.17 -1.06
N ALA A 17 9.76 -11.76 -2.24
CA ALA A 17 9.48 -12.67 -3.36
C ALA A 17 10.72 -13.50 -3.77
N ARG A 18 11.88 -12.84 -3.87
CA ARG A 18 13.13 -13.50 -4.27
C ARG A 18 13.65 -14.49 -3.21
N LEU A 19 13.41 -14.19 -1.93
CA LEU A 19 13.83 -15.02 -0.80
C LEU A 19 13.13 -16.38 -0.77
N ARG A 20 11.89 -16.46 -1.26
CA ARG A 20 11.09 -17.70 -1.25
C ARG A 20 11.16 -18.52 -2.52
N PHE A 21 11.73 -17.98 -3.60
CA PHE A 21 11.91 -18.69 -4.85
C PHE A 21 12.59 -20.06 -4.67
N PRO A 22 12.09 -21.14 -5.30
CA PRO A 22 11.02 -21.19 -6.31
C PRO A 22 9.59 -21.24 -5.74
N SER A 23 9.44 -21.27 -4.42
CA SER A 23 8.13 -21.20 -3.76
C SER A 23 7.56 -19.77 -3.82
N VAL A 24 6.25 -19.66 -3.58
CA VAL A 24 5.54 -18.37 -3.50
C VAL A 24 5.44 -17.90 -2.05
N VAL A 25 5.47 -16.58 -1.86
CA VAL A 25 5.32 -15.91 -0.55
C VAL A 25 3.88 -15.97 -0.07
N ILE A 26 2.94 -15.69 -0.98
CA ILE A 26 1.52 -15.51 -0.68
C ILE A 26 0.78 -16.83 -0.96
N PRO A 27 0.03 -17.39 0.01
CA PRO A 27 -0.84 -18.54 -0.23
C PRO A 27 -1.88 -18.28 -1.32
N ALA A 28 -2.32 -19.35 -1.99
CA ALA A 28 -3.31 -19.25 -3.06
C ALA A 28 -4.60 -18.55 -2.61
N SER A 29 -5.04 -18.80 -1.37
CA SER A 29 -6.24 -18.20 -0.76
C SER A 29 -6.17 -16.67 -0.62
N MET A 30 -4.97 -16.07 -0.65
CA MET A 30 -4.78 -14.62 -0.47
C MET A 30 -4.26 -13.92 -1.72
N THR A 31 -4.03 -14.66 -2.82
CA THR A 31 -3.43 -14.09 -4.05
C THR A 31 -4.26 -12.93 -4.59
N GLU A 32 -5.59 -13.04 -4.60
CA GLU A 32 -6.48 -11.96 -5.06
C GLU A 32 -6.37 -10.71 -4.19
N THR A 33 -6.31 -10.87 -2.86
CA THR A 33 -6.16 -9.75 -1.91
C THR A 33 -4.87 -8.97 -2.20
N PHE A 34 -3.74 -9.66 -2.38
CA PHE A 34 -2.46 -9.02 -2.64
C PHE A 34 -2.38 -8.41 -4.05
N ASN A 35 -3.01 -9.02 -5.05
CA ASN A 35 -3.11 -8.40 -6.38
C ASN A 35 -3.88 -7.07 -6.30
N LYS A 36 -5.00 -7.03 -5.57
CA LYS A 36 -5.75 -5.77 -5.35
C LYS A 36 -4.92 -4.73 -4.61
N MET A 37 -4.16 -5.11 -3.57
CA MET A 37 -3.26 -4.17 -2.89
C MET A 37 -2.22 -3.60 -3.88
N ALA A 38 -1.63 -4.44 -4.73
CA ALA A 38 -0.66 -4.00 -5.74
C ALA A 38 -1.27 -3.08 -6.81
N GLU A 39 -2.50 -3.35 -7.25
CA GLU A 39 -3.25 -2.50 -8.18
C GLU A 39 -3.52 -1.12 -7.57
N GLN A 40 -3.92 -1.06 -6.30
CA GLN A 40 -4.15 0.22 -5.62
C GLN A 40 -2.85 1.00 -5.39
N ASP A 41 -1.75 0.33 -5.02
CA ASP A 41 -0.44 1.00 -4.86
C ASP A 41 0.07 1.58 -6.19
N GLN A 42 -0.11 0.85 -7.29
CA GLN A 42 0.21 1.35 -8.63
C GLN A 42 -0.65 2.57 -8.98
N LEU A 43 -1.96 2.51 -8.71
CA LEU A 43 -2.86 3.65 -8.92
C LEU A 43 -2.43 4.88 -8.10
N ILE A 44 -2.02 4.69 -6.84
CA ILE A 44 -1.46 5.78 -6.02
C ILE A 44 -0.20 6.36 -6.66
N ALA A 45 0.73 5.51 -7.11
CA ALA A 45 1.97 5.96 -7.74
C ALA A 45 1.71 6.76 -9.02
N ASP A 46 0.79 6.29 -9.87
CA ASP A 46 0.42 6.98 -11.11
C ASP A 46 -0.27 8.32 -10.83
N ASN A 47 -1.23 8.33 -9.90
CA ASN A 47 -1.93 9.55 -9.50
C ASN A 47 -0.99 10.57 -8.85
N LEU A 48 0.06 10.14 -8.15
CA LEU A 48 1.06 11.05 -7.61
C LEU A 48 1.82 11.80 -8.71
N ILE A 49 2.13 11.14 -9.83
CA ILE A 49 2.76 11.80 -10.98
C ILE A 49 1.84 12.91 -11.48
N VAL A 50 0.56 12.57 -11.73
CA VAL A 50 -0.45 13.54 -12.19
C VAL A 50 -0.60 14.68 -11.19
N LEU A 51 -0.72 14.39 -9.89
CA LEU A 51 -0.90 15.39 -8.84
C LEU A 51 0.30 16.35 -8.74
N LEU A 52 1.52 15.85 -8.90
CA LEU A 52 2.74 16.67 -8.85
C LEU A 52 2.83 17.63 -10.04
N GLU A 53 2.35 17.21 -11.21
CA GLU A 53 2.33 18.03 -12.43
C GLU A 53 1.18 19.05 -12.43
N SER A 54 -0.05 18.59 -12.16
CA SER A 54 -1.27 19.39 -12.29
C SER A 54 -1.60 20.20 -11.03
N ARG A 55 -1.21 19.70 -9.85
CA ARG A 55 -1.65 20.19 -8.53
C ARG A 55 -3.17 20.14 -8.34
N ASP A 56 -3.86 19.29 -9.09
CA ASP A 56 -5.30 19.09 -9.00
C ASP A 56 -5.67 18.34 -7.71
N LEU A 57 -6.46 18.97 -6.85
CA LEU A 57 -6.86 18.41 -5.56
C LEU A 57 -7.85 17.27 -5.69
N GLU A 58 -8.55 17.09 -6.82
CA GLU A 58 -9.37 15.90 -7.05
C GLU A 58 -8.49 14.63 -7.13
N VAL A 59 -7.33 14.73 -7.78
CA VAL A 59 -6.36 13.61 -7.85
C VAL A 59 -5.85 13.24 -6.45
N ALA A 60 -5.65 14.23 -5.59
CA ALA A 60 -5.28 13.99 -4.19
C ALA A 60 -6.38 13.21 -3.42
N ARG A 61 -7.66 13.47 -3.71
CA ARG A 61 -8.78 12.70 -3.11
C ARG A 61 -8.81 11.27 -3.63
N ASP A 62 -8.49 11.04 -4.89
CA ASP A 62 -8.45 9.68 -5.46
C ASP A 62 -7.30 8.85 -4.86
N ILE A 63 -6.16 9.46 -4.55
CA ILE A 63 -5.09 8.82 -3.78
C ILE A 63 -5.58 8.38 -2.40
N LEU A 64 -6.34 9.24 -1.68
CA LEU A 64 -6.89 8.90 -0.37
C LEU A 64 -7.87 7.72 -0.44
N LYS A 65 -8.75 7.67 -1.45
CA LYS A 65 -9.68 6.56 -1.65
C LYS A 65 -8.96 5.24 -1.93
N ALA A 66 -7.90 5.28 -2.74
CA ALA A 66 -7.06 4.11 -2.99
C ALA A 66 -6.38 3.64 -1.69
N ASN A 67 -5.86 4.55 -0.87
CA ASN A 67 -5.29 4.22 0.44
C ASN A 67 -6.30 3.54 1.36
N THR A 68 -7.53 4.09 1.47
CA THR A 68 -8.59 3.46 2.27
C THR A 68 -8.87 2.02 1.84
N THR A 69 -8.85 1.76 0.52
CA THR A 69 -9.00 0.40 -0.01
C THR A 69 -7.85 -0.50 0.43
N ILE A 70 -6.61 0.01 0.44
CA ILE A 70 -5.44 -0.73 0.93
C ILE A 70 -5.53 -0.99 2.43
N ASP A 71 -5.98 -0.03 3.23
CA ASP A 71 -6.17 -0.18 4.69
C ASP A 71 -7.18 -1.30 4.99
N ASP A 72 -8.29 -1.35 4.25
CA ASP A 72 -9.31 -2.38 4.38
C ASP A 72 -8.76 -3.77 4.00
N LEU A 73 -7.99 -3.85 2.90
CA LEU A 73 -7.32 -5.08 2.47
C LEU A 73 -6.27 -5.51 3.50
N HIS A 74 -5.47 -4.58 4.02
CA HIS A 74 -4.47 -4.81 5.06
C HIS A 74 -5.11 -5.40 6.32
N LEU A 75 -6.22 -4.81 6.78
CA LEU A 75 -7.01 -5.34 7.90
C LEU A 75 -7.57 -6.73 7.60
N SER A 76 -8.04 -6.97 6.38
CA SER A 76 -8.55 -8.29 5.96
C SER A 76 -7.47 -9.38 6.05
N VAL A 77 -6.20 -9.03 5.77
CA VAL A 77 -5.08 -9.97 5.89
C VAL A 77 -4.91 -10.42 7.34
N PHE A 78 -4.93 -9.49 8.29
CA PHE A 78 -4.80 -9.84 9.71
C PHE A 78 -6.00 -10.63 10.23
N LYS A 79 -7.22 -10.34 9.75
CA LYS A 79 -8.40 -11.15 10.07
C LYS A 79 -8.25 -12.58 9.56
N ALA A 80 -7.70 -12.78 8.36
CA ALA A 80 -7.47 -14.11 7.81
C ALA A 80 -6.40 -14.88 8.60
N ILE A 81 -5.28 -14.23 8.93
CA ILE A 81 -4.21 -14.83 9.75
C ILE A 81 -4.72 -15.23 11.15
N ALA A 82 -5.60 -14.44 11.75
CA ALA A 82 -6.15 -14.70 13.07
C ALA A 82 -7.30 -15.73 13.06
N SER A 83 -7.74 -16.19 11.88
CA SER A 83 -8.81 -17.17 11.76
C SER A 83 -8.36 -18.54 12.32
N PRO A 84 -9.24 -19.29 13.01
CA PRO A 84 -8.98 -20.69 13.36
C PRO A 84 -8.66 -21.58 12.16
N ASP A 85 -9.11 -21.18 10.97
CA ASP A 85 -8.89 -21.91 9.71
C ASP A 85 -7.51 -21.63 9.08
N TRP A 86 -6.71 -20.74 9.67
CA TRP A 86 -5.37 -20.44 9.19
C TRP A 86 -4.42 -21.61 9.44
N ALA A 87 -4.12 -22.37 8.39
CA ALA A 87 -3.32 -23.58 8.45
C ALA A 87 -1.89 -23.42 7.89
N GLU A 88 -1.46 -22.19 7.58
CA GLU A 88 -0.13 -21.93 7.03
C GLU A 88 0.96 -21.99 8.10
N SER A 89 2.20 -22.24 7.65
CA SER A 89 3.35 -22.30 8.56
C SER A 89 3.62 -20.94 9.22
N PRO A 90 4.21 -20.89 10.44
CA PRO A 90 4.61 -19.63 11.06
C PRO A 90 5.48 -18.74 10.17
N ALA A 91 6.34 -19.34 9.35
CA ALA A 91 7.17 -18.61 8.39
C ALA A 91 6.31 -17.94 7.30
N THR A 92 5.38 -18.67 6.70
CA THR A 92 4.41 -18.12 5.73
C THR A 92 3.55 -17.03 6.34
N THR A 93 3.09 -17.22 7.58
CA THR A 93 2.31 -16.20 8.31
C THR A 93 3.08 -14.89 8.48
N VAL A 94 4.35 -14.97 8.87
CA VAL A 94 5.22 -13.78 9.01
C VAL A 94 5.43 -13.11 7.67
N ASP A 95 5.67 -13.89 6.61
CA ASP A 95 5.87 -13.36 5.27
C ASP A 95 4.63 -12.62 4.75
N VAL A 96 3.43 -13.19 4.93
CA VAL A 96 2.16 -12.56 4.55
C VAL A 96 1.94 -11.27 5.33
N ALA A 97 2.20 -11.26 6.65
CA ALA A 97 2.07 -10.05 7.47
C ALA A 97 3.07 -8.95 7.03
N LEU A 98 4.32 -9.32 6.74
CA LEU A 98 5.34 -8.39 6.25
C LEU A 98 4.99 -7.83 4.87
N ALA A 99 4.56 -8.69 3.94
CA ALA A 99 4.12 -8.27 2.62
C ALA A 99 2.99 -7.25 2.72
N SER A 100 1.93 -7.57 3.49
CA SER A 100 0.77 -6.70 3.68
C SER A 100 1.17 -5.34 4.26
N ARG A 101 2.11 -5.33 5.21
CA ARG A 101 2.68 -4.10 5.78
C ARG A 101 3.49 -3.29 4.78
N TYR A 102 4.19 -3.92 3.85
CA TYR A 102 4.97 -3.17 2.85
C TYR A 102 4.07 -2.45 1.84
N PHE A 103 2.97 -3.07 1.43
CA PHE A 103 1.94 -2.43 0.60
C PHE A 103 1.27 -1.26 1.35
N GLU A 104 0.77 -1.49 2.57
CA GLU A 104 0.13 -0.41 3.36
C GLU A 104 1.06 0.80 3.58
N ARG A 105 2.33 0.54 3.94
CA ARG A 105 3.29 1.63 4.13
C ARG A 105 3.67 2.36 2.84
N PHE A 106 3.53 1.71 1.69
CA PHE A 106 3.78 2.34 0.41
C PHE A 106 2.68 3.37 0.15
N ALA A 107 1.42 2.96 0.32
CA ALA A 107 0.24 3.80 0.22
C ALA A 107 0.31 5.03 1.16
N ASP A 108 0.66 4.81 2.44
CA ASP A 108 0.86 5.85 3.45
C ASP A 108 1.85 6.94 3.00
N HIS A 109 2.97 6.51 2.38
CA HIS A 109 3.95 7.45 1.87
C HIS A 109 3.42 8.22 0.67
N GLY A 110 2.56 7.63 -0.15
CA GLY A 110 1.83 8.33 -1.20
C GLY A 110 0.89 9.39 -0.64
N VAL A 111 0.07 9.05 0.36
CA VAL A 111 -0.80 10.01 1.08
C VAL A 111 0.01 11.15 1.68
N SER A 112 1.19 10.86 2.25
CA SER A 112 2.10 11.87 2.80
C SER A 112 2.58 12.87 1.73
N VAL A 113 2.78 12.44 0.49
CA VAL A 113 3.09 13.34 -0.63
C VAL A 113 1.86 14.14 -1.01
N ALA A 114 0.71 13.49 -1.19
CA ALA A 114 -0.54 14.15 -1.57
C ALA A 114 -0.91 15.29 -0.60
N ARG A 115 -0.82 15.03 0.71
CA ARG A 115 -1.10 16.02 1.75
C ARG A 115 -0.18 17.24 1.68
N LYS A 116 1.09 17.06 1.30
CA LYS A 116 2.05 18.18 1.10
C LYS A 116 1.71 19.00 -0.14
N VAL A 117 1.26 18.37 -1.23
CA VAL A 117 0.79 19.09 -2.41
C VAL A 117 -0.48 19.86 -2.09
N THR A 118 -1.43 19.27 -1.37
CA THR A 118 -2.63 19.98 -0.93
C THR A 118 -2.28 21.19 -0.07
N TYR A 119 -1.39 21.04 0.91
CA TYR A 119 -0.89 22.17 1.69
C TYR A 119 -0.24 23.25 0.82
N LEU A 120 0.55 22.86 -0.19
CA LEU A 120 1.17 23.81 -1.13
C LEU A 120 0.13 24.63 -1.90
N VAL A 121 -1.01 24.04 -2.24
CA VAL A 121 -2.10 24.70 -3.00
C VAL A 121 -2.98 25.56 -2.09
N THR A 122 -3.32 25.08 -0.89
CA THR A 122 -4.36 25.69 -0.03
C THR A 122 -3.80 26.50 1.14
N GLY A 123 -2.57 26.21 1.58
CA GLY A 123 -2.01 26.72 2.84
C GLY A 123 -2.53 26.01 4.10
N GLU A 124 -3.41 25.01 3.99
CA GLU A 124 -4.02 24.31 5.12
C GLU A 124 -3.31 22.98 5.41
N TRP A 125 -2.77 22.80 6.61
CA TRP A 125 -2.04 21.57 6.98
C TRP A 125 -2.97 20.38 7.23
N GLN A 126 -4.21 20.64 7.65
CA GLN A 126 -5.28 19.66 7.80
C GLN A 126 -6.51 20.12 7.00
N PRO A 127 -6.48 19.97 5.67
CA PRO A 127 -7.63 20.27 4.84
C PRO A 127 -8.80 19.37 5.24
N GLN A 128 -10.04 19.87 5.19
CA GLN A 128 -11.22 19.03 5.40
C GLN A 128 -11.25 17.91 4.34
N GLY A 129 -11.36 16.65 4.79
CA GLY A 129 -11.38 15.47 3.92
C GLY A 129 -10.04 14.75 3.73
N PHE A 130 -9.03 15.10 4.54
CA PHE A 130 -7.73 14.43 4.67
C PHE A 130 -7.52 13.78 6.04
#